data_AF-A0A8I1ADD0-F1
#
_entry.id   AF-A0A8I1ADD0-F1
#
_cell.length_a   1.000
_cell.length_b   1.000
_cell.length_c   1.000
_cell.angle_alpha   90.00
_cell.angle_beta   90.00
_cell.angle_gamma   90.00
#
_symmetry.space_group_name_H-M   'P 1'
#
loop_
_entity.id
_entity.type
_entity.pdbx_description
1 polymer ?
#
loop_
_entity_poly.entity_id
_entity_poly.type
_entity_poly.pdbx_seq_one_letter_code
_entity_poly.pdbx_strand_id
1 'polypeptide(L)' 'MSVNRWMIYDWMKYRYMKTGVKPTRDEVLNQFQGADFEEIAEGIAEFNLVVDRLPGGMENGSSTESTAS' A
#
# COMPACT_ATOMS: atom_id res chain seq x y z
N MET A 1 5.50 7.59 -21.51
CA MET A 1 6.26 7.57 -20.24
C MET A 1 5.93 6.27 -19.55
N SER A 2 6.94 5.49 -19.15
CA SER A 2 6.70 4.24 -18.42
C SER A 2 6.37 4.56 -16.97
N VAL A 3 5.41 3.84 -16.40
CA VAL A 3 5.08 3.92 -14.98
C VAL A 3 6.29 3.42 -14.18
N ASN A 4 6.67 4.14 -13.13
CA ASN A 4 7.75 3.75 -12.22
C ASN A 4 7.30 3.77 -10.75
N ARG A 5 8.09 3.17 -9.87
CA ARG A 5 7.79 3.02 -8.43
C ARG A 5 7.37 4.32 -7.73
N TRP A 6 7.94 5.46 -8.15
CA TRP A 6 7.61 6.76 -7.57
C TRP A 6 6.19 7.20 -7.93
N MET A 7 5.75 6.95 -9.17
CA MET A 7 4.36 7.22 -9.57
C MET A 7 3.35 6.35 -8.80
N ILE A 8 3.69 5.08 -8.55
CA ILE A 8 2.86 4.20 -7.69
C ILE A 8 2.82 4.74 -6.27
N TYR A 9 3.98 5.06 -5.68
CA TYR A 9 4.10 5.59 -4.33
C TYR A 9 3.29 6.89 -4.15
N ASP A 10 3.42 7.86 -5.06
CA ASP A 10 2.71 9.14 -4.98
C ASP A 10 1.20 8.96 -5.10
N TRP A 11 0.73 8.06 -5.98
CA TRP A 11 -0.68 7.74 -6.06
C TRP A 11 -1.21 7.11 -4.76
N MET A 12 -0.48 6.14 -4.19
CA MET A 12 -0.88 5.49 -2.94
C MET A 12 -0.92 6.50 -1.79
N LYS A 13 0.09 7.38 -1.71
CA LYS A 13 0.17 8.46 -0.73
C LYS A 13 -1.00 9.44 -0.87
N TYR A 14 -1.30 9.91 -2.08
CA TYR A 14 -2.42 10.82 -2.32
C TYR A 14 -3.77 10.18 -1.95
N ARG A 15 -4.00 8.92 -2.36
CA ARG A 15 -5.22 8.16 -2.03
C ARG A 15 -5.35 7.96 -0.52
N TYR A 16 -4.27 7.59 0.16
CA TYR A 16 -4.23 7.45 1.61
C TYR A 16 -4.54 8.77 2.31
N MET A 17 -3.89 9.87 1.93
CA MET A 17 -4.14 11.20 2.51
C MET A 17 -5.59 11.67 2.32
N LYS A 18 -6.22 11.32 1.20
CA LYS A 18 -7.61 11.69 0.90
C LYS A 18 -8.65 10.83 1.64
N THR A 19 -8.36 9.54 1.85
CA THR A 19 -9.35 8.57 2.34
C THR A 19 -9.09 8.08 3.77
N GLY A 20 -7.88 8.26 4.29
CA GLY A 20 -7.41 7.65 5.54
C GLY A 20 -7.21 6.13 5.44
N VAL A 21 -7.45 5.52 4.28
CA VAL A 21 -7.41 4.06 4.09
C VAL A 21 -6.25 3.70 3.18
N LYS A 22 -5.51 2.64 3.54
CA LYS A 22 -4.42 2.09 2.73
C LYS A 22 -4.98 1.42 1.47
N PRO A 23 -4.54 1.79 0.26
CA PRO A 23 -4.97 1.09 -0.95
C PRO A 23 -4.42 -0.34 -0.97
N THR A 24 -5.25 -1.27 -1.40
CA THR A 24 -4.91 -2.69 -1.54
C THR A 24 -4.04 -2.93 -2.77
N ARG A 25 -3.34 -4.08 -2.81
CA ARG A 25 -2.56 -4.48 -3.99
C ARG A 25 -3.42 -4.59 -5.25
N ASP A 26 -4.65 -5.09 -5.13
CA ASP A 26 -5.58 -5.22 -6.25
C ASP A 26 -5.95 -3.85 -6.84
N GLU A 27 -6.25 -2.87 -5.98
CA GLU A 27 -6.51 -1.49 -6.43
C GLU A 27 -5.30 -0.89 -7.16
N VAL A 28 -4.08 -1.14 -6.68
CA VAL A 28 -2.85 -0.68 -7.34
C VAL A 28 -2.68 -1.35 -8.71
N LEU A 29 -2.90 -2.67 -8.80
CA LEU A 29 -2.80 -3.41 -10.07
C LEU A 29 -3.84 -2.94 -11.09
N ASN A 30 -5.07 -2.68 -10.65
CA ASN A 30 -6.12 -2.16 -11.50
C ASN A 30 -5.82 -0.72 -11.97
N GLN A 31 -5.28 0.12 -11.08
CA GLN A 31 -4.89 1.49 -11.42
C GLN A 31 -3.70 1.56 -12.40
N PHE A 32 -2.72 0.67 -12.25
CA PHE A 32 -1.50 0.63 -13.04
C PHE A 32 -1.45 -0.59 -13.95
N GLN A 33 -2.57 -0.90 -14.59
CA GLN A 33 -2.66 -2.06 -15.48
C GLN A 33 -1.62 -1.94 -16.61
N GLY A 34 -0.79 -2.99 -16.76
CA GLY A 34 0.26 -3.05 -17.76
C GLY A 34 1.58 -2.36 -17.37
N ALA A 35 1.69 -1.82 -16.15
CA ALA A 35 2.98 -1.45 -15.59
C ALA A 35 3.78 -2.71 -15.20
N ASP A 36 5.10 -2.56 -15.12
CA ASP A 36 5.99 -3.63 -14.73
C ASP A 36 5.71 -4.08 -13.28
N PHE A 37 5.70 -5.39 -13.04
CA PHE A 37 5.38 -5.95 -11.73
C PHE A 37 6.42 -5.58 -10.67
N GLU A 38 7.69 -5.41 -11.04
CA GLU A 38 8.77 -4.98 -10.16
C GLU A 38 8.54 -3.53 -9.72
N GLU A 39 8.25 -2.62 -10.65
CA GLU A 39 7.95 -1.21 -10.34
C GLU A 39 6.73 -1.06 -9.43
N ILE A 40 5.70 -1.89 -9.65
CA ILE A 40 4.52 -1.94 -8.76
C ILE A 40 4.91 -2.45 -7.37
N ALA A 41 5.68 -3.53 -7.30
CA ALA A 41 6.10 -4.11 -6.03
C ALA A 41 6.98 -3.15 -5.21
N GLU A 42 7.95 -2.49 -5.87
CA GLU A 42 8.80 -1.48 -5.25
C GLU A 42 7.99 -0.28 -4.75
N GLY A 43 7.06 0.25 -5.56
CA GLY A 43 6.23 1.39 -5.15
C GLY A 43 5.35 1.08 -3.93
N ILE A 44 4.78 -0.14 -3.87
CA ILE A 44 4.02 -0.61 -2.71
C ILE A 44 4.92 -0.74 -1.48
N ALA A 45 6.12 -1.31 -1.64
CA ALA A 45 7.07 -1.50 -0.55
C ALA A 45 7.51 -0.15 0.05
N GLU A 46 7.86 0.82 -0.79
CA GLU A 46 8.23 2.18 -0.38
C GLU A 46 7.10 2.87 0.40
N PHE A 47 5.86 2.74 -0.08
CA PHE A 47 4.69 3.29 0.61
C PHE A 47 4.50 2.66 2.00
N ASN A 48 4.59 1.33 2.09
CA ASN A 48 4.44 0.61 3.35
C ASN A 48 5.50 1.06 4.37
N LEU A 49 6.77 1.13 3.98
CA LEU A 49 7.85 1.58 4.84
C LEU A 49 7.61 2.97 5.45
N VAL A 50 6.99 3.88 4.70
CA VAL A 50 6.66 5.23 5.19
C VAL A 50 5.47 5.18 6.14
N VAL A 51 4.38 4.52 5.76
CA VAL A 51 3.15 4.51 6.57
C VAL A 51 3.31 3.72 7.86
N ASP A 52 4.01 2.58 7.84
CA ASP A 52 4.27 1.76 9.02
C ASP A 52 5.21 2.46 10.03
N ARG A 53 5.95 3.50 9.60
CA ARG A 53 6.82 4.31 10.49
C ARG A 53 6.12 5.52 11.11
N LEU A 54 4.88 5.83 10.75
CA LEU A 54 4.16 6.97 11.32
C LEU A 54 3.67 6.63 12.75
N PRO A 55 3.97 7.47 13.76
CA PRO A 55 3.44 7.28 15.11
C PRO A 55 1.91 7.48 15.07
N GLY A 56 1.16 6.39 15.23
CA GLY A 56 -0.27 6.31 14.94
C GLY A 56 -0.66 5.20 13.95
N GLY A 57 0.27 4.31 13.60
CA GLY A 57 -0.02 3.06 12.90
C GLY A 57 -1.22 2.37 13.55
N MET A 58 -2.35 2.38 12.85
CA MET A 58 -3.59 1.81 13.35
C MET A 58 -3.43 0.30 13.45
N GLU A 59 -3.09 -0.15 14.64
CA GLU A 59 -3.43 -1.44 15.21
C GLU A 59 -4.92 -1.74 15.03
N ASN A 60 -5.33 -2.21 13.85
CA ASN A 60 -6.63 -2.83 13.66
C ASN A 60 -6.48 -3.93 12.62
N GLY A 61 -6.30 -5.15 13.13
CA GLY A 61 -6.13 -6.34 12.31
C GLY A 61 -5.20 -7.42 12.87
N SER A 62 -4.81 -7.35 14.15
CA SER A 62 -4.42 -8.57 14.86
C SER A 62 -5.66 -9.45 14.95
N SER A 63 -5.88 -10.31 13.95
CA SER A 63 -6.68 -11.52 14.16
C SER A 63 -5.81 -12.50 14.94
N THR A 64 -5.64 -12.20 16.22
CA THR A 64 -5.11 -13.10 17.23
C THR A 64 -6.22 -13.36 18.24
N GLU A 65 -7.07 -14.35 17.96
CA GLU A 65 -7.74 -15.27 18.89
C GLU A 65 -8.55 -16.27 18.02
N SER A 66 -8.62 -17.59 18.27
CA SER A 66 -8.71 -18.23 19.57
C SER A 66 -8.05 -19.60 19.68
N THR A 67 -7.42 -19.75 20.83
CA THR A 67 -7.06 -20.94 21.60
C THR A 67 -8.19 -21.97 21.77
N ALA A 68 -7.77 -23.24 21.86
CA ALA A 68 -8.39 -24.41 22.52
C ALA A 68 -9.66 -25.07 21.93
N SER A 69 -9.50 -26.32 21.48
CA SER A 69 -9.89 -27.53 22.25
C SER A 69 -9.15 -28.75 21.73
#